data_AF-A0A7C8AII6-F1
#
_entry.id   AF-A0A7C8AII6-F1
#
_cell.length_a   1.000
_cell.length_b   1.000
_cell.length_c   1.000
_cell.angle_alpha   90.00
_cell.angle_beta   90.00
_cell.angle_gamma   90.00
#
_symmetry.space_group_name_H-M   'P 1'
#
loop_
_entity.id
_entity.type
_entity.pdbx_description
1 polymer ?
#
loop_
_entity_poly.entity_id
_entity_poly.type
_entity_poly.pdbx_seq_one_letter_code
_entity_poly.pdbx_strand_id
1 'polypeptide(L)'
;MAEQRTSPWLRGIVDTLVGASLIRESTIPTKNRLVVILVDTAFETACRAYLKHRKRIKMDKNHERRATLVKTVRSNLAAIDQEVWNTIDYYYSDIRCDFYHESAGKTLSDVDLLDYQETVEFVIDQAFGVQIGQMVRAEFKAQREQQASPTSTENSPTVPLHQLSDKRDKVLLAVGELNPSSSNEVNEYFRRAGDGLRLKAKEFRAIVAANSGTKKFYFYDRDLKRWELSGLGRFRFDQLVKGEPDD
;
A
#
# COMPACT_ATOMS: atom_id res chain seq x y z
N MET A 1 -4.22 24.22 11.03
CA MET A 1 -5.05 23.46 10.07
C MET A 1 -5.97 22.59 10.91
N ALA A 2 -7.28 22.63 10.68
CA ALA A 2 -8.21 21.81 11.47
C ALA A 2 -7.93 20.33 11.18
N GLU A 3 -7.59 19.55 12.20
CA GLU A 3 -7.60 18.08 12.12
C GLU A 3 -8.93 17.68 11.49
N GLN A 4 -8.90 17.10 10.30
CA GLN A 4 -10.06 16.40 9.77
C GLN A 4 -10.38 15.30 10.77
N ARG A 5 -11.41 15.51 11.59
CA ARG A 5 -11.91 14.53 12.54
C ARG A 5 -12.36 13.32 11.73
N THR A 6 -11.46 12.36 11.59
CA THR A 6 -11.74 11.08 10.97
C THR A 6 -12.89 10.46 11.74
N SER A 7 -13.94 10.07 11.03
CA SER A 7 -15.09 9.45 11.69
C SER A 7 -14.64 8.24 12.51
N PRO A 8 -15.18 7.99 13.71
CA PRO A 8 -14.68 6.93 14.60
C PRO A 8 -14.61 5.54 13.93
N TRP A 9 -15.56 5.22 13.05
CA TRP A 9 -15.57 3.94 12.33
C TRP A 9 -14.48 3.83 11.27
N LEU A 10 -14.05 4.94 10.65
CA LEU A 10 -12.89 4.95 9.76
C LEU A 10 -11.58 4.84 10.54
N ARG A 11 -11.52 5.39 11.77
CA ARG A 11 -10.30 5.31 12.58
C ARG A 11 -9.91 3.87 12.89
N GLY A 12 -10.87 3.04 13.32
CA GLY A 12 -10.60 1.62 13.58
C GLY A 12 -10.15 0.83 12.34
N ILE A 13 -10.65 1.19 11.15
CA ILE A 13 -10.20 0.61 9.88
C ILE A 13 -8.75 1.01 9.58
N VAL A 14 -8.42 2.30 9.74
CA VAL A 14 -7.04 2.81 9.57
C VAL A 14 -6.10 2.10 10.53
N ASP A 15 -6.43 2.05 11.82
CA ASP A 15 -5.59 1.41 12.85
C ASP A 15 -5.34 -0.08 12.53
N THR A 16 -6.34 -0.78 11.99
CA THR A 16 -6.20 -2.19 11.60
C THR A 16 -5.26 -2.37 10.41
N LEU A 17 -5.35 -1.50 9.39
CA LEU A 17 -4.48 -1.53 8.22
C LEU A 17 -3.03 -1.08 8.56
N VAL A 18 -2.88 -0.14 9.48
CA VAL A 18 -1.57 0.23 10.04
C VAL A 18 -0.97 -0.95 10.81
N GLY A 19 -1.77 -1.63 11.63
CA GLY A 19 -1.36 -2.86 12.31
C GLY A 19 -0.91 -3.95 11.33
N ALA A 20 -1.63 -4.13 10.23
CA ALA A 20 -1.21 -5.05 9.16
C ALA A 20 0.16 -4.65 8.57
N SER A 21 0.37 -3.36 8.32
CA SER A 21 1.65 -2.84 7.80
C SER A 21 2.80 -3.08 8.77
N LEU A 22 2.59 -2.88 10.09
CA LEU A 22 3.57 -3.17 11.12
C LEU A 22 3.92 -4.67 11.20
N ILE A 23 2.93 -5.55 11.13
CA ILE A 23 3.17 -7.00 11.15
C ILE A 23 3.95 -7.43 9.91
N ARG A 24 3.65 -6.87 8.74
CA ARG A 24 4.41 -7.18 7.50
C ARG A 24 5.89 -6.85 7.63
N GLU A 25 6.24 -5.76 8.31
CA GLU A 25 7.64 -5.37 8.58
C GLU A 25 8.28 -6.14 9.75
N SER A 26 7.51 -6.94 10.48
CA SER A 26 8.05 -7.73 11.60
C SER A 26 8.88 -8.93 11.14
N THR A 27 9.61 -9.52 12.09
CA THR A 27 10.40 -10.75 11.88
C THR A 27 9.58 -12.03 12.13
N ILE A 28 8.26 -11.93 12.28
CA ILE A 28 7.40 -13.08 12.56
C ILE A 28 7.38 -13.99 11.32
N PRO A 29 7.73 -15.29 11.43
CA PRO A 29 7.80 -16.19 10.28
C PRO A 29 6.48 -16.31 9.50
N THR A 30 5.35 -16.24 10.21
CA THR A 30 4.00 -16.35 9.65
C THR A 30 3.31 -15.00 9.46
N LYS A 31 4.08 -13.89 9.44
CA LYS A 31 3.56 -12.53 9.31
C LYS A 31 2.58 -12.38 8.15
N ASN A 32 2.83 -13.04 7.03
CA ASN A 32 1.99 -12.93 5.83
C ASN A 32 0.57 -13.47 6.05
N ARG A 33 0.41 -14.54 6.84
CA ARG A 33 -0.91 -15.06 7.23
C ARG A 33 -1.64 -14.07 8.13
N LEU A 34 -0.94 -13.48 9.08
CA LEU A 34 -1.50 -12.48 9.99
C LEU A 34 -1.95 -11.22 9.24
N VAL A 35 -1.16 -10.78 8.25
CA VAL A 35 -1.50 -9.62 7.40
C VAL A 35 -2.80 -9.86 6.64
N VAL A 36 -2.98 -11.00 5.97
CA VAL A 36 -4.24 -11.33 5.27
C VAL A 36 -5.44 -11.26 6.20
N ILE A 37 -5.30 -11.82 7.41
CA ILE A 37 -6.37 -11.82 8.41
C ILE A 37 -6.76 -10.39 8.80
N LEU A 38 -5.77 -9.54 9.06
CA LEU A 38 -6.01 -8.15 9.44
C LEU A 38 -6.60 -7.34 8.29
N VAL A 39 -6.09 -7.50 7.07
CA VAL A 39 -6.61 -6.81 5.88
C VAL A 39 -8.06 -7.22 5.60
N ASP A 40 -8.40 -8.51 5.66
CA ASP A 40 -9.79 -8.95 5.46
C ASP A 40 -10.70 -8.51 6.61
N THR A 41 -10.19 -8.48 7.85
CA THR A 41 -10.95 -7.94 9.01
C THR A 41 -11.22 -6.45 8.85
N ALA A 42 -10.24 -5.68 8.37
CA ALA A 42 -10.40 -4.26 8.06
C ALA A 42 -11.44 -4.07 6.95
N PHE A 43 -11.37 -4.87 5.88
CA PHE A 43 -12.34 -4.87 4.79
C PHE A 43 -13.76 -5.18 5.26
N GLU A 44 -13.96 -6.25 6.04
CA GLU A 44 -15.27 -6.63 6.55
C GLU A 44 -15.85 -5.55 7.47
N THR A 45 -15.01 -4.98 8.34
CA THR A 45 -15.38 -3.85 9.20
C THR A 45 -15.80 -2.63 8.38
N ALA A 46 -15.06 -2.33 7.30
CA ALA A 46 -15.39 -1.27 6.36
C ALA A 46 -16.72 -1.51 5.65
N CYS A 47 -16.99 -2.73 5.18
CA CYS A 47 -18.27 -3.09 4.59
C CYS A 47 -19.43 -2.85 5.56
N ARG A 48 -19.31 -3.31 6.81
CA ARG A 48 -20.33 -3.10 7.85
C ARG A 48 -20.54 -1.61 8.13
N ALA A 49 -19.45 -0.87 8.28
CA ALA A 49 -19.50 0.57 8.51
C ALA A 49 -20.13 1.32 7.32
N TYR A 50 -19.83 0.92 6.09
CA TYR A 50 -20.37 1.53 4.87
C TYR A 50 -21.88 1.34 4.79
N LEU A 51 -22.36 0.10 4.93
CA LEU A 51 -23.79 -0.19 4.91
C LEU A 51 -24.53 0.58 6.00
N LYS A 52 -23.99 0.59 7.22
CA LYS A 52 -24.61 1.25 8.37
C LYS A 52 -24.60 2.77 8.28
N HIS A 53 -23.47 3.38 7.94
CA HIS A 53 -23.26 4.83 8.08
C HIS A 53 -23.42 5.60 6.78
N ARG A 54 -23.02 5.04 5.64
CA ARG A 54 -23.16 5.69 4.33
C ARG A 54 -24.47 5.35 3.65
N LYS A 55 -24.84 4.07 3.59
CA LYS A 55 -26.09 3.62 2.94
C LYS A 55 -27.30 3.57 3.86
N ARG A 56 -27.09 3.67 5.18
CA ARG A 56 -28.14 3.61 6.20
C ARG A 56 -29.00 2.34 6.10
N ILE A 57 -28.39 1.25 5.63
CA ILE A 57 -29.02 -0.07 5.54
C ILE A 57 -29.02 -0.69 6.94
N LYS A 58 -30.19 -1.10 7.41
CA LYS A 58 -30.32 -1.85 8.66
C LYS A 58 -29.79 -3.27 8.45
N MET A 59 -28.67 -3.59 9.07
CA MET A 59 -28.12 -4.95 9.03
C MET A 59 -29.04 -5.90 9.79
N ASP A 60 -29.36 -7.03 9.16
CA ASP A 60 -30.06 -8.17 9.76
C ASP A 60 -29.07 -9.32 10.03
N LYS A 61 -29.57 -10.44 10.56
CA LYS A 61 -28.77 -11.65 10.80
C LYS A 61 -28.11 -12.21 9.54
N ASN A 62 -28.65 -11.96 8.35
CA ASN A 62 -28.05 -12.44 7.11
C ASN A 62 -26.74 -11.71 6.81
N HIS A 63 -26.61 -10.44 7.23
CA HIS A 63 -25.38 -9.66 7.10
C HIS A 63 -24.28 -10.08 8.08
N GLU A 64 -24.54 -11.03 9.00
CA GLU A 64 -23.49 -11.67 9.78
C GLU A 64 -22.59 -12.53 8.87
N ARG A 65 -23.16 -13.12 7.80
CA ARG A 65 -22.42 -13.89 6.80
C ARG A 65 -21.67 -12.96 5.85
N ARG A 66 -20.35 -13.12 5.76
CA ARG A 66 -19.48 -12.31 4.87
C ARG A 66 -19.98 -12.29 3.42
N ALA A 67 -20.39 -13.43 2.87
CA ALA A 67 -20.88 -13.52 1.49
C ALA A 67 -22.08 -12.59 1.24
N THR A 68 -23.05 -12.55 2.16
CA THR A 68 -24.21 -11.66 2.07
C THR A 68 -23.78 -10.20 2.23
N LEU A 69 -22.93 -9.92 3.22
CA LEU A 69 -22.41 -8.58 3.49
C LEU A 69 -21.72 -7.98 2.27
N VAL A 70 -20.77 -8.72 1.68
CA VAL A 70 -19.99 -8.28 0.51
C VAL A 70 -20.89 -8.18 -0.72
N LYS A 71 -21.81 -9.11 -0.92
CA LYS A 71 -22.80 -9.03 -2.01
C LYS A 71 -23.64 -7.76 -1.93
N THR A 72 -24.10 -7.38 -0.74
CA THR A 72 -24.86 -6.14 -0.52
C THR A 72 -24.00 -4.89 -0.72
N VAL A 73 -22.73 -4.91 -0.31
CA VAL A 73 -21.80 -3.79 -0.57
C VAL A 73 -21.56 -3.63 -2.07
N ARG A 74 -21.28 -4.73 -2.76
CA ARG A 74 -21.02 -4.79 -4.21
C ARG A 74 -22.17 -4.22 -5.03
N SER A 75 -23.41 -4.59 -4.72
CA SER A 75 -24.58 -4.03 -5.41
C SER A 75 -24.75 -2.51 -5.20
N ASN A 76 -24.18 -1.98 -4.12
CA ASN A 76 -24.17 -0.56 -3.79
C ASN A 76 -22.96 0.21 -4.35
N LEU A 77 -22.01 -0.50 -4.96
CA LEU A 77 -20.76 0.01 -5.54
C LEU A 77 -20.60 -0.52 -6.98
N ALA A 78 -21.65 -0.37 -7.79
CA ALA A 78 -21.73 -0.90 -9.15
C ALA A 78 -20.68 -0.33 -10.13
N ALA A 79 -20.00 0.77 -9.77
CA ALA A 79 -18.93 1.37 -10.56
C ALA A 79 -17.57 0.67 -10.39
N ILE A 80 -17.45 -0.25 -9.41
CA ILE A 80 -16.21 -1.01 -9.19
C ILE A 80 -16.21 -2.23 -10.10
N ASP A 81 -15.12 -2.39 -10.85
CA ASP A 81 -14.95 -3.48 -11.81
C ASP A 81 -15.03 -4.86 -11.14
N GLN A 82 -15.56 -5.81 -11.90
CA GLN A 82 -15.71 -7.21 -11.48
C GLN A 82 -14.37 -7.83 -11.05
N GLU A 83 -13.27 -7.46 -11.70
CA GLU A 83 -11.93 -7.96 -11.41
C GLU A 83 -11.46 -7.62 -10.00
N VAL A 84 -11.70 -6.39 -9.52
CA VAL A 84 -11.38 -5.95 -8.15
C VAL A 84 -12.05 -6.84 -7.11
N TRP A 85 -13.32 -7.16 -7.35
CA TRP A 85 -14.08 -8.04 -6.48
C TRP A 85 -13.63 -9.49 -6.57
N ASN A 86 -13.24 -9.97 -7.75
CA ASN A 86 -12.68 -11.31 -7.91
C ASN A 86 -11.39 -11.44 -7.09
N THR A 87 -10.55 -10.40 -7.05
CA THR A 87 -9.35 -10.35 -6.20
C THR A 87 -9.74 -10.45 -4.71
N ILE A 88 -10.74 -9.69 -4.26
CA ILE A 88 -11.24 -9.77 -2.86
C ILE A 88 -11.77 -11.18 -2.53
N ASP A 89 -12.49 -11.79 -3.47
CA ASP A 89 -13.07 -13.12 -3.30
C ASP A 89 -11.99 -14.21 -3.28
N TYR A 90 -10.93 -14.08 -4.09
CA TYR A 90 -9.75 -14.96 -4.11
C TYR A 90 -9.01 -14.93 -2.75
N TYR A 91 -8.66 -13.76 -2.25
CA TYR A 91 -7.95 -13.65 -0.97
C TYR A 91 -8.76 -14.16 0.22
N TYR A 92 -10.08 -14.10 0.15
CA TYR A 92 -10.94 -14.70 1.18
C TYR A 92 -11.05 -16.23 1.01
N SER A 93 -11.51 -16.67 -0.15
CA SER A 93 -11.95 -18.05 -0.36
C SER A 93 -10.77 -19.02 -0.50
N ASP A 94 -9.73 -18.61 -1.22
CA ASP A 94 -8.63 -19.50 -1.58
C ASP A 94 -7.41 -19.26 -0.69
N ILE A 95 -7.24 -18.07 -0.12
CA ILE A 95 -6.09 -17.79 0.74
C ILE A 95 -6.47 -17.87 2.21
N ARG A 96 -7.38 -17.00 2.67
CA ARG A 96 -7.72 -16.91 4.08
C ARG A 96 -8.29 -18.23 4.58
N CYS A 97 -9.30 -18.80 3.91
CA CYS A 97 -9.88 -20.08 4.32
C CYS A 97 -8.83 -21.20 4.37
N ASP A 98 -7.96 -21.31 3.37
CA ASP A 98 -6.87 -22.30 3.36
C ASP A 98 -5.90 -22.12 4.52
N PHE A 99 -5.55 -20.86 4.84
CA PHE A 99 -4.72 -20.54 6.01
C PHE A 99 -5.38 -20.91 7.34
N TYR A 100 -6.70 -20.98 7.41
CA TYR A 100 -7.40 -21.39 8.63
C TYR A 100 -7.70 -22.89 8.69
N HIS A 101 -7.95 -23.52 7.54
CA HIS A 101 -8.65 -24.81 7.51
C HIS A 101 -7.88 -25.92 6.81
N GLU A 102 -6.99 -25.63 5.86
CA GLU A 102 -6.52 -26.66 4.92
C GLU A 102 -5.01 -26.88 4.97
N SER A 103 -4.19 -25.83 5.00
CA SER A 103 -2.74 -26.00 4.89
C SER A 103 -1.91 -24.98 5.68
N ALA A 104 -1.06 -25.50 6.56
CA ALA A 104 -0.01 -24.73 7.23
C ALA A 104 1.14 -24.34 6.27
N GLY A 105 1.29 -25.06 5.15
CA GLY A 105 2.38 -24.85 4.18
C GLY A 105 2.08 -23.82 3.10
N LYS A 106 0.81 -23.43 2.92
CA LYS A 106 0.46 -22.36 1.99
C LYS A 106 1.00 -21.04 2.53
N THR A 107 1.79 -20.35 1.72
CA THR A 107 2.32 -19.01 2.00
C THR A 107 1.97 -18.07 0.85
N LEU A 108 2.02 -16.78 1.12
CA LEU A 108 1.86 -15.71 0.12
C LEU A 108 3.16 -14.92 0.05
N SER A 109 3.45 -14.37 -1.13
CA SER A 109 4.55 -13.41 -1.27
C SER A 109 4.18 -12.07 -0.63
N ASP A 110 5.18 -11.28 -0.27
CA ASP A 110 4.97 -9.92 0.24
C ASP A 110 4.31 -9.01 -0.82
N VAL A 111 4.56 -9.29 -2.11
CA VAL A 111 3.95 -8.59 -3.24
C VAL A 111 2.44 -8.85 -3.32
N ASP A 112 2.02 -10.11 -3.17
CA ASP A 112 0.60 -10.46 -3.18
C ASP A 112 -0.16 -9.75 -2.06
N LEU A 113 0.46 -9.63 -0.87
CA LEU A 113 -0.16 -8.92 0.25
C LEU A 113 -0.33 -7.43 -0.01
N LEU A 114 0.63 -6.81 -0.69
CA LEU A 114 0.56 -5.41 -1.08
C LEU A 114 -0.60 -5.21 -2.06
N ASP A 115 -0.68 -6.05 -3.09
CA ASP A 115 -1.77 -6.01 -4.06
C ASP A 115 -3.13 -6.20 -3.38
N TYR A 116 -3.23 -7.11 -2.41
CA TYR A 116 -4.45 -7.30 -1.63
C TYR A 116 -4.82 -6.07 -0.80
N GLN A 117 -3.85 -5.53 -0.07
CA GLN A 117 -4.05 -4.35 0.77
C GLN A 117 -4.49 -3.14 -0.08
N GLU A 118 -3.80 -2.87 -1.19
CA GLU A 118 -4.15 -1.77 -2.10
C GLU A 118 -5.54 -1.96 -2.73
N THR A 119 -5.91 -3.21 -3.05
CA THR A 119 -7.26 -3.55 -3.54
C THR A 119 -8.33 -3.22 -2.49
N VAL A 120 -8.09 -3.59 -1.22
CA VAL A 120 -9.00 -3.29 -0.12
C VAL A 120 -9.09 -1.78 0.13
N GLU A 121 -7.96 -1.09 0.17
CA GLU A 121 -7.90 0.38 0.31
C GLU A 121 -8.69 1.07 -0.80
N PHE A 122 -8.54 0.62 -2.05
CA PHE A 122 -9.30 1.16 -3.19
C PHE A 122 -10.82 1.01 -2.99
N VAL A 123 -11.31 -0.16 -2.57
CA VAL A 123 -12.76 -0.35 -2.36
C VAL A 123 -13.26 0.52 -1.21
N ILE A 124 -12.47 0.70 -0.15
CA ILE A 124 -12.81 1.59 0.97
C ILE A 124 -12.87 3.05 0.51
N ASP A 125 -11.94 3.48 -0.33
CA ASP A 125 -11.93 4.82 -0.92
C ASP A 125 -13.20 5.09 -1.73
N GLN A 126 -13.61 4.13 -2.56
CA GLN A 126 -14.87 4.22 -3.31
C GLN A 126 -16.10 4.21 -2.40
N ALA A 127 -16.09 3.40 -1.33
CA ALA A 127 -17.20 3.29 -0.40
C ALA A 127 -17.43 4.57 0.42
N PHE A 128 -16.36 5.24 0.83
CA PHE A 128 -16.46 6.39 1.74
C PHE A 128 -16.11 7.73 1.10
N GLY A 129 -15.61 7.76 -0.14
CA GLY A 129 -15.13 8.98 -0.79
C GLY A 129 -13.94 9.60 -0.05
N VAL A 130 -13.00 8.76 0.39
CA VAL A 130 -11.81 9.16 1.17
C VAL A 130 -10.53 8.67 0.47
N GLN A 131 -9.38 8.95 1.07
CA GLN A 131 -8.07 8.45 0.65
C GLN A 131 -7.43 7.66 1.79
N ILE A 132 -8.03 6.51 2.13
CA ILE A 132 -7.66 5.65 3.25
C ILE A 132 -6.19 5.22 3.14
N GLY A 133 -5.68 4.95 1.94
CA GLY A 133 -4.29 4.57 1.75
C GLY A 133 -3.32 5.69 2.17
N GLN A 134 -3.67 6.95 1.95
CA GLN A 134 -2.88 8.08 2.45
C GLN A 134 -2.95 8.18 3.98
N MET A 135 -4.14 7.97 4.55
CA MET A 135 -4.33 8.00 6.01
C MET A 135 -3.52 6.89 6.71
N VAL A 136 -3.54 5.67 6.16
CA VAL A 136 -2.76 4.53 6.64
C VAL A 136 -1.27 4.84 6.55
N ARG A 137 -0.78 5.34 5.41
CA ARG A 137 0.63 5.72 5.24
C ARG A 137 1.06 6.80 6.22
N ALA A 138 0.25 7.86 6.38
CA ALA A 138 0.54 8.97 7.29
C ALA A 138 0.62 8.49 8.75
N GLU A 139 -0.35 7.67 9.17
CA GLU A 139 -0.39 7.11 10.53
C GLU A 139 0.76 6.13 10.77
N PHE A 140 1.03 5.26 9.81
CA PHE A 140 2.15 4.32 9.88
C PHE A 140 3.49 5.04 10.05
N LYS A 141 3.72 6.10 9.27
CA LYS A 141 4.90 6.96 9.40
C LYS A 141 4.99 7.61 10.78
N ALA A 142 3.88 8.16 11.28
CA ALA A 142 3.84 8.78 12.61
C ALA A 142 4.19 7.78 13.72
N GLN A 143 3.70 6.54 13.64
CA GLN A 143 4.06 5.49 14.61
C GLN A 143 5.53 5.10 14.53
N ARG A 144 6.12 5.04 13.34
CA ARG A 144 7.56 4.77 13.18
C ARG A 144 8.42 5.89 13.75
N GLU A 145 8.03 7.14 13.52
CA GLU A 145 8.74 8.31 14.08
C GLU A 145 8.66 8.35 15.61
N GLN A 146 7.55 7.90 16.21
CA GLN A 146 7.41 7.77 17.66
C GLN A 146 8.22 6.61 18.25
N GLN A 147 8.41 5.52 17.50
CA GLN A 147 9.22 4.37 17.92
C GLN A 147 10.72 4.57 17.69
N ALA A 148 11.10 5.44 16.75
CA ALA A 148 12.48 5.84 16.55
C ALA A 148 12.93 6.74 17.71
N SER A 149 13.72 6.17 18.64
CA SER A 149 14.50 6.98 19.59
C SER A 149 15.41 7.95 18.81
N PRO A 150 15.74 9.14 19.33
CA PRO A 150 16.59 10.11 18.66
C PRO A 150 18.06 9.66 18.72
N THR A 151 18.39 8.57 18.02
CA THR A 151 19.77 8.11 17.90
C THR A 151 19.96 7.48 16.52
N SER A 152 20.99 7.95 15.83
CA SER A 152 21.50 7.58 14.50
C SER A 152 20.86 8.26 13.27
N THR A 153 21.18 9.54 13.08
CA THR A 153 21.74 9.98 11.81
C THR A 153 23.00 9.17 11.48
N GLU A 154 23.25 8.96 10.19
CA GLU A 154 24.49 8.38 9.61
C GLU A 154 24.52 6.85 9.46
N ASN A 155 23.87 6.37 8.40
CA ASN A 155 24.49 5.65 7.27
C ASN A 155 23.39 4.84 6.58
N SER A 156 22.57 5.51 5.77
CA SER A 156 21.78 4.79 4.76
C SER A 156 22.76 4.07 3.83
N PRO A 157 22.60 2.76 3.59
CA PRO A 157 23.43 2.07 2.62
C PRO A 157 23.22 2.74 1.25
N THR A 158 24.19 3.53 0.81
CA THR A 158 24.18 4.12 -0.53
C THR A 158 24.43 2.99 -1.52
N VAL A 159 23.37 2.50 -2.16
CA VAL A 159 23.50 1.60 -3.30
C VAL A 159 24.26 2.35 -4.38
N PRO A 160 25.40 1.83 -4.87
CA PRO A 160 26.12 2.51 -5.92
C PRO A 160 25.30 2.48 -7.21
N LEU A 161 24.74 3.62 -7.61
CA LEU A 161 23.85 3.74 -8.77
C LEU A 161 24.43 3.16 -10.07
N HIS A 162 25.75 3.12 -10.19
CA HIS A 162 26.46 2.53 -11.32
C HIS A 162 26.28 1.00 -11.44
N GLN A 163 25.93 0.31 -10.34
CA GLN A 163 25.68 -1.14 -10.33
C GLN A 163 24.29 -1.49 -10.88
N LEU A 164 23.36 -0.53 -10.90
CA LEU A 164 22.05 -0.72 -11.49
C LEU A 164 22.12 -0.49 -13.00
N SER A 165 21.71 -1.47 -13.79
CA SER A 165 21.60 -1.34 -15.25
C SER A 165 20.25 -0.75 -15.66
N ASP A 166 19.17 -1.04 -14.93
CA ASP A 166 17.84 -0.52 -15.23
C ASP A 166 17.69 0.94 -14.78
N LYS A 167 17.34 1.78 -15.74
CA LYS A 167 16.95 3.16 -15.54
C LYS A 167 15.79 3.31 -14.56
N ARG A 168 14.82 2.39 -14.58
CA ARG A 168 13.64 2.44 -13.69
C ARG A 168 14.03 2.26 -12.23
N ASP A 169 14.93 1.33 -11.94
CA ASP A 169 15.45 1.10 -10.59
C ASP A 169 16.27 2.29 -10.08
N LYS A 170 17.05 2.95 -10.95
CA LYS A 170 17.73 4.22 -10.59
C LYS A 170 16.74 5.32 -10.24
N VAL A 171 15.65 5.46 -10.99
CA VAL A 171 14.58 6.42 -10.66
C VAL A 171 13.89 6.04 -9.37
N LEU A 172 13.67 4.75 -9.13
CA LEU A 172 13.06 4.23 -7.91
C LEU A 172 13.89 4.60 -6.67
N LEU A 173 15.21 4.40 -6.73
CA LEU A 173 16.12 4.85 -5.67
C LEU A 173 16.06 6.37 -5.47
N ALA A 174 16.17 7.15 -6.54
CA ALA A 174 16.13 8.61 -6.45
C ALA A 174 14.81 9.13 -5.86
N VAL A 175 13.68 8.52 -6.21
CA VAL A 175 12.37 8.88 -5.65
C VAL A 175 12.29 8.49 -4.19
N GLY A 176 12.76 7.29 -3.82
CA GLY A 176 12.75 6.81 -2.44
C GLY A 176 13.59 7.63 -1.48
N GLU A 177 14.69 8.22 -1.95
CA GLU A 177 15.55 9.07 -1.14
C GLU A 177 15.11 10.54 -1.09
N LEU A 178 14.66 11.11 -2.22
CA LEU A 178 14.45 12.56 -2.34
C LEU A 178 13.00 12.99 -2.20
N ASN A 179 12.03 12.11 -2.51
CA ASN A 179 10.64 12.47 -2.79
C ASN A 179 10.55 13.70 -3.72
N PRO A 180 11.00 13.58 -4.99
CA PRO A 180 11.28 14.72 -5.84
C PRO A 180 10.00 15.35 -6.40
N SER A 181 10.03 16.68 -6.58
CA SER A 181 8.93 17.39 -7.28
C SER A 181 9.11 17.35 -8.80
N SER A 182 10.33 17.14 -9.28
CA SER A 182 10.70 17.31 -10.69
C SER A 182 11.85 16.39 -11.13
N SER A 183 12.00 16.23 -12.45
CA SER A 183 13.14 15.51 -13.03
C SER A 183 14.49 16.19 -12.77
N ASN A 184 14.48 17.49 -12.46
CA ASN A 184 15.72 18.23 -12.21
C ASN A 184 16.37 17.78 -10.90
N GLU A 185 15.59 17.60 -9.84
CA GLU A 185 16.05 17.08 -8.55
C GLU A 185 16.66 15.68 -8.69
N VAL A 186 16.00 14.81 -9.47
CA VAL A 186 16.51 13.47 -9.79
C VAL A 186 17.83 13.53 -10.56
N ASN A 187 17.96 14.42 -11.54
CA ASN A 187 19.20 14.62 -12.28
C ASN A 187 20.32 15.22 -11.40
N GLU A 188 19.99 16.06 -10.43
CA GLU A 188 20.95 16.55 -9.44
C GLU A 188 21.50 15.41 -8.59
N TYR A 189 20.62 14.51 -8.15
CA TYR A 189 20.99 13.34 -7.38
C TYR A 189 21.91 12.39 -8.14
N PHE A 190 21.56 12.04 -9.39
CA PHE A 190 22.44 11.24 -10.24
C PHE A 190 23.83 11.87 -10.42
N ARG A 191 23.87 13.17 -10.67
CA ARG A 191 25.13 13.92 -10.78
C ARG A 191 25.95 13.88 -9.48
N ARG A 192 25.31 14.04 -8.31
CA ARG A 192 26.01 13.95 -7.00
C ARG A 192 26.54 12.54 -6.74
N ALA A 193 25.82 11.52 -7.20
CA ALA A 193 26.21 10.12 -7.10
C ALA A 193 27.20 9.66 -8.18
N GLY A 194 27.66 10.56 -9.06
CA GLY A 194 28.58 10.23 -10.15
C GLY A 194 27.96 9.44 -11.30
N ASP A 195 26.64 9.35 -11.37
CA ASP A 195 25.91 8.68 -12.45
C ASP A 195 25.63 9.65 -13.61
N GLY A 196 25.90 9.19 -14.84
CA GLY A 196 25.73 9.98 -16.07
C GLY A 196 24.29 10.08 -16.57
N LEU A 197 23.33 9.40 -15.93
CA LEU A 197 21.94 9.39 -16.35
C LEU A 197 21.32 10.79 -16.27
N ARG A 198 20.68 11.21 -17.37
CA ARG A 198 19.88 12.44 -17.42
C ARG A 198 18.49 12.15 -17.97
N LEU A 199 17.48 12.53 -17.21
CA LEU A 199 16.07 12.39 -17.57
C LEU A 199 15.53 13.71 -18.12
N LYS A 200 14.83 13.64 -19.25
CA LYS A 200 13.95 14.72 -19.69
C LYS A 200 12.65 14.70 -18.88
N ALA A 201 12.00 15.85 -18.69
CA ALA A 201 10.75 15.93 -17.92
C ALA A 201 9.66 14.96 -18.42
N LYS A 202 9.50 14.83 -19.74
CA LYS A 202 8.55 13.88 -20.35
C LYS A 202 8.89 12.43 -20.03
N GLU A 203 10.17 12.10 -19.99
CA GLU A 203 10.67 10.76 -19.74
C GLU A 203 10.55 10.37 -18.26
N PHE A 204 10.90 11.28 -17.35
CA PHE A 204 10.65 11.10 -15.92
C PHE A 204 9.16 10.87 -15.67
N ARG A 205 8.28 11.72 -16.21
CA ARG A 205 6.82 11.55 -16.11
C ARG A 205 6.38 10.21 -16.69
N ALA A 206 6.95 9.78 -17.82
CA ALA A 206 6.65 8.47 -18.37
C ALA A 206 7.06 7.35 -17.40
N ILE A 207 8.22 7.40 -16.74
CA ILE A 207 8.62 6.36 -15.79
C ILE A 207 7.70 6.34 -14.56
N VAL A 208 7.39 7.50 -13.98
CA VAL A 208 6.57 7.55 -12.76
C VAL A 208 5.06 7.38 -13.03
N ALA A 209 4.60 7.66 -14.26
CA ALA A 209 3.19 7.57 -14.65
C ALA A 209 2.85 6.36 -15.54
N ALA A 210 3.82 5.71 -16.20
CA ALA A 210 3.58 4.53 -17.05
C ALA A 210 3.30 3.26 -16.25
N ASN A 211 3.27 3.33 -14.92
CA ASN A 211 2.74 2.25 -14.10
C ASN A 211 1.21 2.22 -14.20
N SER A 212 0.71 1.71 -15.32
CA SER A 212 -0.69 1.32 -15.50
C SER A 212 -0.94 -0.04 -14.84
N GLY A 213 -2.02 -0.17 -14.06
CA GLY A 213 -2.42 -1.42 -13.40
C GLY A 213 -2.17 -1.43 -11.88
N THR A 214 -2.06 -2.63 -11.30
CA THR A 214 -1.83 -2.89 -9.86
C THR A 214 -0.39 -2.65 -9.42
N LYS A 215 0.57 -2.65 -10.34
CA LYS A 215 2.02 -2.50 -10.06
C LYS A 215 2.50 -1.05 -10.00
N LYS A 216 1.79 -0.19 -9.27
CA LYS A 216 2.17 1.23 -9.16
C LYS A 216 3.33 1.35 -8.19
N PHE A 217 4.56 1.57 -8.63
CA PHE A 217 5.69 1.88 -7.73
C PHE A 217 5.65 3.32 -7.18
N TYR A 218 4.87 4.20 -7.79
CA TYR A 218 4.90 5.63 -7.50
C TYR A 218 3.49 6.18 -7.35
N PHE A 219 3.35 7.20 -6.51
CA PHE A 219 2.18 8.09 -6.52
C PHE A 219 2.63 9.54 -6.39
N TYR A 220 1.76 10.45 -6.83
CA TYR A 220 2.00 11.89 -6.68
C TYR A 220 1.18 12.41 -5.50
N ASP A 221 1.87 12.87 -4.45
CA ASP A 221 1.26 13.59 -3.35
C ASP A 221 0.93 15.01 -3.82
N ARG A 222 -0.37 15.32 -3.91
CA ARG A 222 -0.86 16.62 -4.39
C ARG A 222 -0.68 17.74 -3.37
N ASP A 223 -0.68 17.40 -2.08
CA ASP A 223 -0.59 18.36 -0.99
C ASP A 223 0.87 18.81 -0.85
N LEU A 224 1.81 17.85 -0.95
CA LEU A 224 3.25 18.09 -0.89
C LEU A 224 3.88 18.37 -2.26
N LYS A 225 3.10 18.22 -3.33
CA LYS A 225 3.50 18.44 -4.74
C LYS A 225 4.75 17.63 -5.14
N ARG A 226 4.84 16.39 -4.68
CA ARG A 226 6.02 15.55 -4.90
C ARG A 226 5.66 14.10 -5.21
N TRP A 227 6.60 13.41 -5.85
CA TRP A 227 6.48 11.97 -6.09
C TRP A 227 6.98 11.20 -4.87
N GLU A 228 6.24 10.16 -4.49
CA GLU A 228 6.61 9.25 -3.42
C GLU A 228 6.49 7.80 -3.91
N LEU A 229 7.16 6.88 -3.22
CA LEU A 229 7.04 5.45 -3.46
C LEU A 229 5.72 4.94 -2.88
N SER A 230 5.01 4.11 -3.64
CA SER A 230 3.92 3.29 -3.11
C SER A 230 4.44 2.20 -2.16
N GLY A 231 3.55 1.37 -1.62
CA GLY A 231 3.96 0.20 -0.84
C GLY A 231 4.84 -0.76 -1.66
N LEU A 232 4.43 -1.04 -2.90
CA LEU A 232 5.21 -1.86 -3.83
C LEU A 232 6.54 -1.21 -4.23
N GLY A 233 6.54 0.10 -4.47
CA GLY A 233 7.76 0.85 -4.76
C GLY A 233 8.74 0.81 -3.60
N ARG A 234 8.24 0.90 -2.36
CA ARG A 234 9.07 0.82 -1.16
C ARG A 234 9.64 -0.57 -0.94
N PHE A 235 8.84 -1.62 -1.16
CA PHE A 235 9.32 -2.99 -1.10
C PHE A 235 10.48 -3.22 -2.08
N ARG A 236 10.31 -2.79 -3.34
CA ARG A 236 11.37 -2.85 -4.35
C ARG A 236 12.60 -2.02 -3.97
N PHE A 237 12.39 -0.82 -3.42
CA PHE A 237 13.48 0.03 -2.92
C PHE A 237 14.30 -0.70 -1.86
N ASP A 238 13.64 -1.33 -0.90
CA ASP A 238 14.31 -2.04 0.18
C ASP A 238 15.07 -3.28 -0.33
N GLN A 239 14.56 -3.99 -1.35
CA GLN A 239 15.29 -5.08 -2.03
C GLN A 239 16.57 -4.59 -2.70
N LEU A 240 16.48 -3.49 -3.47
CA LEU A 240 17.64 -2.88 -4.14
C LEU A 240 18.70 -2.41 -3.13
N VAL A 241 18.26 -1.85 -2.00
CA VAL A 241 19.15 -1.42 -0.91
C VAL A 241 19.84 -2.59 -0.21
N LYS A 242 19.16 -3.73 -0.10
CA LYS A 242 19.71 -4.95 0.50
C LYS A 242 20.53 -5.81 -0.48
N GLY A 243 20.45 -5.53 -1.78
CA GLY A 243 21.09 -6.33 -2.82
C GLY A 243 20.41 -7.68 -3.06
N GLU A 244 19.12 -7.80 -2.76
CA GLU A 244 18.33 -9.01 -3.00
C GLU A 244 17.89 -9.07 -4.49
N PRO A 245 17.98 -10.23 -5.17
CA PRO A 245 17.59 -10.36 -6.57
C PRO A 245 16.08 -10.27 -6.79
N ASP A 246 15.67 -9.97 -8.03
CA ASP A 246 14.29 -10.16 -8.52
C ASP A 246 13.97 -11.66 -8.53
N ASP A 247 13.11 -12.11 -7.60
CA ASP A 247 12.44 -13.42 -7.68
C ASP A 247 11.12 -13.31 -8.48
#